data_AF-A0A840YWH5-F1
#
_entry.id   AF-A0A840YWH5-F1
#
_cell.length_a   1.000
_cell.length_b   1.000
_cell.length_c   1.000
_cell.angle_alpha   90.00
_cell.angle_beta   90.00
_cell.angle_gamma   90.00
#
_symmetry.space_group_name_H-M   'P 1'
#
loop_
_entity.id
_entity.type
_entity.pdbx_description
1 polymer ?
#
loop_
_entity_poly.entity_id
_entity_poly.type
_entity_poly.pdbx_seq_one_letter_code
_entity_poly.pdbx_strand_id
1 'polypeptide(L)' 'MQLATETETPLRPQGQPGRARALLSTADFHLLRTALGAYAKQIEDEHELARIKALYHRLGAYS' A
#
# COMPACT_ATOMS: atom_id res chain seq x y z
N MET A 1 -13.05 -1.46 -57.99
CA MET A 1 -13.58 -1.60 -56.61
C MET A 1 -12.39 -1.83 -55.69
N GLN A 2 -11.86 -0.78 -55.07
CA GLN A 2 -10.79 -0.90 -54.07
C GLN A 2 -11.41 -1.34 -52.75
N LEU A 3 -10.91 -2.46 -52.22
CA LEU A 3 -11.22 -2.98 -50.90
C LEU A 3 -10.65 -2.05 -49.83
N ALA A 4 -11.46 -1.76 -48.83
CA ALA A 4 -11.09 -0.95 -47.67
C ALA A 4 -9.95 -1.63 -46.91
N THR A 5 -8.84 -0.92 -46.72
CA THR A 5 -7.81 -1.25 -45.74
C THR A 5 -8.38 -1.03 -44.34
N GLU A 6 -8.75 -2.12 -43.67
CA GLU A 6 -8.98 -2.15 -42.23
C GLU A 6 -7.69 -1.76 -41.51
N THR A 7 -7.73 -0.60 -40.85
CA THR A 7 -6.71 -0.17 -39.90
C THR A 7 -6.78 -1.04 -38.66
N GLU A 8 -6.02 -2.14 -38.65
CA GLU A 8 -5.81 -2.94 -37.46
C GLU A 8 -4.93 -2.14 -36.48
N THR A 9 -5.59 -1.46 -35.54
CA THR A 9 -4.90 -0.79 -34.43
C THR A 9 -4.44 -1.88 -33.47
N PRO A 10 -3.13 -2.10 -33.25
CA PRO A 10 -2.69 -3.13 -32.34
C PRO A 10 -3.14 -2.75 -30.92
N LEU A 11 -4.02 -3.57 -30.36
CA LEU A 11 -4.43 -3.52 -28.96
C LEU A 11 -3.16 -3.67 -28.11
N ARG A 12 -2.67 -2.55 -27.56
CA ARG A 12 -1.57 -2.56 -26.58
C ARG A 12 -2.00 -3.49 -25.44
N PRO A 13 -1.17 -4.46 -25.02
CA PRO A 13 -1.52 -5.33 -23.91
C PRO A 13 -1.82 -4.45 -22.69
N GLN A 14 -3.06 -4.54 -22.21
CA GLN A 14 -3.53 -3.77 -21.07
C GLN A 14 -2.59 -4.00 -19.89
N GLY A 15 -2.19 -2.89 -19.25
CA GLY A 15 -1.13 -2.83 -18.27
C GLY A 15 -1.26 -3.92 -17.22
N GLN A 16 -0.33 -4.88 -17.26
CA GLN A 16 -0.02 -5.64 -16.06
C GLN A 16 0.39 -4.60 -15.02
N PRO A 17 -0.29 -4.53 -13.86
CA PRO A 17 0.11 -3.61 -12.81
C PRO A 17 1.58 -3.90 -12.54
N GLY A 18 2.44 -2.90 -12.82
CA GLY A 18 3.87 -3.04 -12.65
C GLY A 18 4.09 -3.59 -11.26
N ARG A 19 4.68 -4.81 -11.18
CA ARG A 19 4.77 -5.61 -9.94
C ARG A 19 4.96 -4.66 -8.77
N ALA A 20 3.95 -4.54 -7.92
CA ALA A 20 4.02 -3.69 -6.74
C ALA A 20 5.15 -4.27 -5.90
N ARG A 21 6.35 -3.69 -6.02
CA ARG A 21 7.46 -4.05 -5.15
C ARG A 21 7.02 -3.61 -3.77
N ALA A 22 6.88 -4.57 -2.86
CA ALA A 22 6.71 -4.23 -1.46
C ALA A 22 7.92 -3.37 -1.06
N LEU A 23 7.67 -2.09 -0.79
CA LEU A 23 8.72 -1.14 -0.36
C LEU A 23 9.21 -1.45 1.06
N LEU A 24 8.41 -2.22 1.81
CA LEU A 24 8.64 -2.61 3.18
C LEU A 24 8.50 -4.12 3.30
N SER A 25 9.40 -4.73 4.06
CA SER A 25 9.33 -6.14 4.44
C SER A 25 8.42 -6.34 5.65
N THR A 26 8.06 -7.59 5.93
CA THR A 26 7.36 -7.98 7.17
C THR A 26 8.13 -7.56 8.42
N ALA A 27 9.46 -7.63 8.40
CA ALA A 27 10.31 -7.18 9.50
C ALA A 27 10.19 -5.66 9.74
N ASP A 28 10.09 -4.86 8.68
CA ASP A 28 9.89 -3.42 8.80
C ASP A 28 8.54 -3.09 9.46
N PHE A 29 7.48 -3.84 9.14
CA PHE A 29 6.19 -3.66 9.79
C PHE A 29 6.23 -3.94 11.30
N HIS A 30 7.05 -4.91 11.74
CA HIS A 30 7.29 -5.14 13.18
C HIS A 30 8.02 -3.97 13.84
N LEU A 31 9.02 -3.39 13.18
CA LEU A 31 9.73 -2.22 13.68
C LEU A 31 8.78 -1.02 13.80
N LEU A 32 7.97 -0.76 12.79
CA LEU A 32 6.97 0.31 12.80
C LEU A 32 5.93 0.12 13.90
N ARG A 33 5.42 -1.10 14.10
CA ARG A 33 4.48 -1.42 15.19
C ARG A 33 5.12 -1.13 16.56
N THR A 34 6.38 -1.50 16.74
CA THR A 34 7.12 -1.25 17.99
C THR A 34 7.29 0.25 18.25
N ALA A 35 7.67 1.02 17.22
CA ALA A 35 7.81 2.47 17.31
C ALA A 35 6.49 3.16 17.68
N LEU A 36 5.38 2.78 17.03
CA LEU A 36 4.05 3.30 17.35
C LEU A 36 3.61 2.96 18.78
N GLY A 37 3.92 1.75 19.25
CA GLY A 37 3.63 1.35 20.64
C GLY A 37 4.41 2.15 21.68
N ALA A 38 5.65 2.53 21.38
CA ALA A 38 6.44 3.41 22.24
C ALA A 38 5.92 4.85 22.20
N TYR A 39 5.64 5.38 21.01
CA TYR A 39 5.13 6.73 20.81
C TYR A 39 3.74 6.93 21.45
N ALA A 40 2.85 5.93 21.37
CA ALA A 40 1.53 5.98 22.01
C ALA A 40 1.59 6.24 23.53
N LYS A 41 2.68 5.89 24.21
CA LYS A 41 2.87 6.15 25.66
C LYS A 41 3.22 7.61 25.96
N GLN A 42 3.64 8.36 24.95
CA GLN A 42 4.06 9.76 25.07
C GLN A 42 2.95 10.74 24.68
N ILE A 43 1.82 10.23 24.18
CA ILE A 43 0.71 11.04 23.66
C ILE A 43 -0.41 11.11 24.68
N GLU A 44 -0.79 12.34 25.04
CA GLU A 44 -1.88 12.63 25.97
C GLU A 44 -3.21 12.91 25.23
N ASP A 45 -3.15 13.28 23.95
CA ASP A 45 -4.32 13.53 23.12
C ASP A 45 -5.04 12.21 22.75
N GLU A 46 -6.29 12.07 23.19
CA GLU A 46 -7.10 10.87 22.97
C GLU A 46 -7.41 10.61 21.48
N HIS A 47 -7.57 11.65 20.68
CA HIS A 47 -7.88 11.55 19.26
C HIS A 47 -6.64 11.15 18.45
N GLU A 48 -5.47 11.67 18.80
CA GLU A 48 -4.20 11.23 18.24
C GLU A 48 -3.90 9.77 18.65
N LEU A 49 -4.15 9.42 19.92
CA LEU A 49 -4.00 8.05 20.40
C LEU A 49 -4.91 7.07 19.64
N ALA A 50 -6.15 7.46 19.32
CA ALA A 50 -7.06 6.64 18.51
C ALA A 50 -6.51 6.39 17.10
N ARG A 51 -5.92 7.41 16.45
CA ARG A 51 -5.26 7.28 15.14
C ARG A 51 -4.06 6.33 15.20
N ILE A 52 -3.22 6.46 16.23
CA ILE A 52 -2.06 5.59 16.43
C ILE A 52 -2.51 4.14 16.64
N LYS A 53 -3.52 3.89 17.48
CA LYS A 53 -4.09 2.55 17.68
C LYS A 53 -4.63 1.95 16.38
N ALA A 54 -5.38 2.73 15.60
CA ALA A 54 -5.89 2.26 14.31
C ALA A 54 -4.75 1.89 13.34
N LEU A 55 -3.69 2.69 13.28
CA LEU A 55 -2.52 2.39 12.46
C LEU A 55 -1.77 1.15 12.96
N TYR A 56 -1.58 1.03 14.28
CA TYR A 56 -0.94 -0.12 14.93
C TYR A 56 -1.67 -1.43 14.58
N HIS A 57 -3.01 -1.45 14.62
CA HIS A 57 -3.80 -2.62 14.22
C HIS A 57 -3.68 -2.93 12.73
N ARG A 58 -3.71 -1.92 11.86
CA ARG A 58 -3.52 -2.12 10.41
C ARG A 58 -2.16 -2.71 10.10
N LEU A 59 -1.11 -2.27 10.78
CA LEU A 59 0.23 -2.83 10.61
C LEU A 59 0.35 -4.26 11.12
N GLY A 60 -0.41 -4.62 12.16
CA GLY A 60 -0.50 -6.00 12.65
C GLY A 60 -1.14 -6.99 11.69
N ALA A 61 -1.88 -6.53 10.67
CA ALA A 61 -2.43 -7.40 9.63
C ALA A 61 -1.38 -7.83 8.58
N TYR A 62 -0.19 -7.21 8.59
CA TYR A 62 0.90 -7.51 7.66
C TYR A 62 2.06 -8.30 8.30
N SER A 63 1.93 -8.69 9.58
CA SER A 63 2.88 -9.56 10.29
C SER A 63 2.57 -11.03 10.12
#